data_AF-A0A660VE73-F1
#
_entry.id   AF-A0A660VE73-F1
#
_cell.length_a   1.000
_cell.length_b   1.000
_cell.length_c   1.000
_cell.angle_alpha   90.00
_cell.angle_beta   90.00
_cell.angle_gamma   90.00
#
_symmetry.space_group_name_H-M   'P 1'
#
loop_
_entity.id
_entity.type
_entity.pdbx_description
1 polymer ?
#
loop_
_entity_poly.entity_id
_entity_poly.type
_entity_poly.pdbx_seq_one_letter_code
_entity_poly.pdbx_strand_id
1 'polypeptide(L)'
;MVQKPKRKCAACGSILEVIGSKALCKNPECSGGGVFTLCEFCGDYSLSLKFRYCVNQNCRLYKMRRDVCPICNSQKLITYKGRPICMNPSCISNRKGLSDCFFCGDETFLKVSVAMFCVNPSCAHLLERVVECFHCGQLSFVESAGCCENGDCAFYKVRMVLCKSCGRMTKVAGKDHPQYGRCSNPDCGDYFLQSDRQDEEATTTSSGRRLCGDTVAIPIETLHSASAEQEEIFVGEVKEQGQAQEKSSNDLTPVLRIEVVGDALAWLKDELRRRGLSSVIRVRVEFAEPDDDWADGLDKVK
;
A
#
# COMPACT_ATOMS: atom_id res chain seq x y z
N MET A 1 -20.99 30.89 34.87
CA MET A 1 -20.71 30.48 33.48
C MET A 1 -19.41 29.70 33.47
N VAL A 2 -19.45 28.39 33.23
CA VAL A 2 -18.24 27.56 33.15
C VAL A 2 -17.53 27.90 31.83
N GLN A 3 -16.40 28.60 31.89
CA GLN A 3 -15.58 28.85 30.70
C GLN A 3 -15.12 27.50 30.16
N LYS A 4 -15.61 27.11 28.98
CA LYS A 4 -15.07 25.94 28.28
C LYS A 4 -13.56 26.17 28.09
N PRO A 5 -12.71 25.19 28.41
CA PRO A 5 -11.28 25.33 28.22
C PRO A 5 -11.00 25.70 26.76
N LYS A 6 -10.27 26.80 26.55
CA LYS A 6 -9.90 27.27 25.21
C LYS A 6 -9.00 26.21 24.58
N ARG A 7 -9.46 25.60 23.48
CA ARG A 7 -8.66 24.62 22.73
C ARG A 7 -7.44 25.31 22.13
N LYS A 8 -6.30 24.62 22.15
CA LYS A 8 -5.05 25.10 21.54
C LYS A 8 -4.79 24.39 20.22
N CYS A 9 -4.20 25.11 19.27
CA CYS A 9 -3.79 24.59 17.98
C CYS A 9 -2.60 23.64 18.19
N ALA A 10 -2.71 22.40 17.70
CA ALA A 10 -1.64 21.42 17.85
C ALA A 10 -0.37 21.76 17.01
N ALA A 11 -0.47 22.66 16.03
CA ALA A 11 0.67 23.07 15.20
C ALA A 11 1.48 24.22 15.81
N CYS A 12 0.83 25.19 16.47
CA CYS A 12 1.49 26.43 16.94
C CYS A 12 1.10 26.87 18.36
N GLY A 13 0.31 26.08 19.09
CA GLY A 13 -0.11 26.37 20.47
C GLY A 13 -1.13 27.51 20.64
N SER A 14 -1.43 28.26 19.58
CA SER A 14 -2.37 29.39 19.61
C SER A 14 -3.81 28.97 19.86
N ILE A 15 -4.67 29.90 20.27
CA ILE A 15 -6.08 29.61 20.55
C ILE A 15 -6.81 29.20 19.27
N LEU A 16 -7.62 28.14 19.36
CA LEU A 16 -8.58 27.74 18.34
C LEU A 16 -9.97 28.26 18.68
N GLU A 17 -10.62 28.86 17.69
CA GLU A 17 -12.02 29.25 17.73
C GLU A 17 -12.85 28.28 16.89
N VAL A 18 -13.77 27.56 17.53
CA VAL A 18 -14.58 26.52 16.87
C VAL A 18 -15.88 27.14 16.37
N ILE A 19 -16.11 27.07 15.06
CA ILE A 19 -17.31 27.55 14.38
C ILE A 19 -17.90 26.36 13.59
N GLY A 20 -18.98 25.77 14.10
CA GLY A 20 -19.58 24.56 13.53
C GLY A 20 -18.59 23.38 13.57
N SER A 21 -18.33 22.78 12.40
CA SER A 21 -17.37 21.68 12.23
C SER A 21 -15.92 22.12 12.02
N LYS A 22 -15.66 23.43 11.94
CA LYS A 22 -14.33 24.00 11.67
C LYS A 22 -13.75 24.66 12.92
N ALA A 23 -12.44 24.63 13.05
CA ALA A 23 -11.68 25.37 14.05
C ALA A 23 -10.67 26.29 13.37
N LEU A 24 -10.74 27.57 13.69
CA LEU A 24 -9.90 28.63 13.16
C LEU A 24 -8.78 28.95 14.17
N CYS A 25 -7.54 28.94 13.71
CA CYS A 25 -6.40 29.38 14.50
C CYS A 25 -6.32 30.90 14.51
N LYS A 26 -6.15 31.49 15.69
CA LYS A 26 -5.95 32.94 15.81
C LYS A 26 -4.56 33.41 15.34
N ASN A 27 -3.62 32.50 15.10
CA ASN A 27 -2.33 32.84 14.51
C ASN A 27 -2.47 32.83 12.97
N PRO A 28 -2.36 33.98 12.28
CA PRO A 28 -2.45 34.05 10.83
C PRO A 28 -1.29 33.32 10.12
N GLU A 29 -0.14 33.20 10.76
CA GLU A 29 1.06 32.51 10.24
C GLU A 29 1.13 31.05 10.71
N CYS A 30 -0.02 30.47 11.06
CA CYS A 30 -0.05 29.09 11.55
C CYS A 30 0.50 28.12 10.49
N SER A 31 1.65 27.51 10.80
CA SER A 31 2.31 26.50 9.96
C SER A 31 1.41 25.31 9.60
N GLY A 32 0.38 25.02 10.40
CA GLY A 32 -0.64 24.00 10.13
C GLY A 32 -1.73 24.38 9.13
N GLY A 33 -1.73 25.61 8.60
CA GLY A 33 -2.66 26.08 7.56
C GLY A 33 -3.89 26.84 8.08
N GLY A 34 -3.92 27.20 9.36
CA GLY A 34 -4.90 28.13 9.95
C GLY A 34 -6.32 27.59 10.17
N VAL A 35 -6.79 26.64 9.36
CA VAL A 35 -8.15 26.08 9.45
C VAL A 35 -8.13 24.56 9.58
N PHE A 36 -8.81 24.06 10.61
CA PHE A 36 -8.83 22.65 10.96
C PHE A 36 -10.27 22.11 11.06
N THR A 37 -10.44 20.81 10.88
CA THR A 37 -11.64 20.07 11.24
C THR A 37 -11.31 18.98 12.27
N LEU A 38 -12.33 18.33 12.83
CA LEU A 38 -12.16 17.21 13.74
C LEU A 38 -11.45 16.06 13.02
N CYS A 39 -10.33 15.61 13.57
CA CYS A 39 -9.63 14.41 13.15
C CYS A 39 -10.30 13.21 13.81
N GLU A 40 -10.99 12.39 13.03
CA GLU A 40 -11.69 11.20 13.54
C GLU A 40 -10.77 10.11 14.12
N PHE A 41 -9.44 10.26 13.99
CA PHE A 41 -8.48 9.31 14.54
C PHE A 41 -7.97 9.69 15.92
N CYS A 42 -7.81 10.99 16.21
CA CYS A 42 -7.33 11.44 17.52
C CYS A 42 -8.39 12.25 18.30
N GLY A 43 -9.56 12.52 17.72
CA GLY A 43 -10.65 13.25 18.37
C GLY A 43 -10.42 14.76 18.53
N ASP A 44 -9.35 15.31 17.94
CA ASP A 44 -8.98 16.73 18.06
C ASP A 44 -9.27 17.53 16.79
N TYR A 45 -9.47 18.84 16.93
CA TYR A 45 -9.51 19.77 15.80
C TYR A 45 -8.09 20.01 15.27
N SER A 46 -7.59 19.04 14.51
CA SER A 46 -6.20 18.98 14.06
C SER A 46 -6.05 18.51 12.62
N LEU A 47 -7.13 18.16 11.92
CA LEU A 47 -7.07 17.82 10.49
C LEU A 47 -7.06 19.12 9.66
N SER A 48 -5.92 19.46 9.06
CA SER A 48 -5.76 20.67 8.24
C SER A 48 -6.59 20.57 6.97
N LEU A 49 -7.45 21.55 6.71
CA LEU A 49 -8.20 21.60 5.44
C LEU A 49 -7.32 21.99 4.26
N LYS A 50 -6.26 22.78 4.50
CA LYS A 50 -5.29 23.18 3.47
C LYS A 50 -4.43 21.99 3.04
N PHE A 51 -3.85 21.28 4.01
CA PHE A 51 -2.88 20.22 3.72
C PHE A 51 -3.44 18.80 3.72
N ARG A 52 -4.68 18.63 4.17
CA ARG A 52 -5.39 17.34 4.19
C ARG A 52 -4.72 16.27 5.05
N TYR A 53 -3.98 16.65 6.09
CA TYR A 53 -3.43 15.73 7.10
C TYR A 53 -3.61 16.26 8.52
N CYS A 54 -3.45 15.37 9.50
CA CYS A 54 -3.49 15.75 10.92
C CYS A 54 -2.18 16.40 11.36
N VAL A 55 -2.27 17.57 12.00
CA VAL A 55 -1.11 18.33 12.53
C VAL A 55 -0.79 18.00 13.99
N ASN A 56 -1.61 17.19 14.67
CA ASN A 56 -1.31 16.74 16.04
C ASN A 56 -0.25 15.64 16.01
N GLN A 57 0.92 15.89 16.60
CA GLN A 57 2.03 14.95 16.68
C GLN A 57 1.68 13.67 17.46
N ASN A 58 0.72 13.74 18.38
CA ASN A 58 0.24 12.58 19.12
C ASN A 58 -0.77 11.73 18.33
N CYS A 59 -1.17 12.17 17.13
CA CYS A 59 -2.02 11.38 16.26
C CYS A 59 -1.17 10.32 15.56
N ARG A 60 -1.62 9.06 15.61
CA ARG A 60 -0.99 7.93 14.87
C ARG A 60 -0.91 8.16 13.36
N LEU A 61 -1.80 9.01 12.83
CA LEU A 61 -1.82 9.43 11.43
C LEU A 61 -1.31 10.86 11.24
N TYR A 62 -0.38 11.32 12.08
CA TYR A 62 0.28 12.62 11.97
C TYR A 62 0.96 12.74 10.60
N LYS A 63 0.75 13.89 9.92
CA LYS A 63 1.28 14.19 8.58
C LYS A 63 0.92 13.20 7.47
N MET A 64 0.08 12.20 7.74
CA MET A 64 -0.42 11.30 6.71
C MET A 64 -1.57 11.98 5.96
N ARG A 65 -1.35 12.26 4.66
CA ARG A 65 -2.35 12.87 3.79
C ARG A 65 -3.56 11.96 3.62
N ARG A 66 -4.75 12.57 3.65
CA ARG A 66 -6.04 11.90 3.53
C ARG A 66 -6.89 12.58 2.49
N ASP A 67 -7.42 11.78 1.58
CA ASP A 67 -8.36 12.23 0.58
C ASP A 67 -9.76 11.69 0.89
N VAL A 68 -10.72 12.15 0.10
CA VAL A 68 -12.11 11.71 0.19
C VAL A 68 -12.23 10.39 -0.57
N CYS A 69 -12.73 9.35 0.08
CA CYS A 69 -13.01 8.07 -0.56
C CYS A 69 -14.18 8.25 -1.55
N PRO A 70 -14.03 7.90 -2.84
CA PRO A 70 -15.09 8.08 -3.83
C PRO A 70 -16.30 7.15 -3.60
N ILE A 71 -16.14 6.12 -2.77
CA ILE A 71 -17.17 5.09 -2.53
C ILE A 71 -18.04 5.45 -1.32
N CYS A 72 -17.43 5.85 -0.20
CA CYS A 72 -18.17 6.15 1.04
C CYS A 72 -18.15 7.64 1.42
N ASN A 73 -17.54 8.49 0.60
CA ASN A 73 -17.38 9.94 0.81
C ASN A 73 -16.68 10.33 2.13
N SER A 74 -16.02 9.38 2.81
CA SER A 74 -15.29 9.65 4.05
C SER A 74 -13.90 10.20 3.75
N GLN A 75 -13.42 11.15 4.56
CA GLN A 75 -12.06 11.71 4.44
C GLN A 75 -10.99 10.79 5.09
N LYS A 76 -11.13 9.49 4.85
CA LYS A 76 -10.33 8.40 5.42
C LYS A 76 -9.57 7.61 4.34
N LEU A 77 -9.45 8.14 3.12
CA LEU A 77 -8.67 7.51 2.06
C LEU A 77 -7.20 7.91 2.23
N ILE A 78 -6.31 6.93 2.38
CA ILE A 78 -4.86 7.16 2.45
C ILE A 78 -4.17 6.51 1.26
N THR A 79 -2.96 6.97 0.94
CA THR A 79 -2.07 6.25 0.02
C THR A 79 -1.09 5.40 0.82
N TYR A 80 -1.20 4.09 0.70
CA TYR A 80 -0.30 3.12 1.33
C TYR A 80 0.46 2.35 0.26
N LYS A 81 1.80 2.41 0.29
CA LYS A 81 2.68 1.80 -0.74
C LYS A 81 2.22 2.10 -2.18
N GLY A 82 1.86 3.36 -2.45
CA GLY A 82 1.41 3.82 -3.76
C GLY A 82 -0.04 3.46 -4.13
N ARG A 83 -0.80 2.81 -3.25
CA ARG A 83 -2.18 2.40 -3.51
C ARG A 83 -3.18 3.10 -2.58
N PRO A 84 -4.36 3.52 -3.09
CA PRO A 84 -5.39 4.11 -2.25
C PRO A 84 -6.07 3.05 -1.38
N ILE A 85 -6.16 3.31 -0.08
CA ILE A 85 -6.81 2.44 0.91
C ILE A 85 -7.79 3.26 1.73
N CYS A 86 -9.05 2.82 1.76
CA CYS A 86 -10.05 3.45 2.61
C CYS A 86 -9.93 2.89 4.03
N MET A 87 -9.66 3.77 5.01
CA MET A 87 -9.55 3.41 6.42
C MET A 87 -10.90 3.33 7.14
N ASN A 88 -12.01 3.53 6.44
CA ASN A 88 -13.35 3.39 7.01
C ASN A 88 -13.77 1.91 7.00
N PRO A 89 -13.91 1.23 8.16
CA PRO A 89 -14.33 -0.17 8.19
C PRO A 89 -15.72 -0.36 7.55
N SER A 90 -16.62 0.61 7.72
CA SER A 90 -17.96 0.55 7.14
C SER A 90 -18.02 0.78 5.63
N CYS A 91 -16.89 1.05 4.97
CA CYS A 91 -16.85 1.24 3.52
C CYS A 91 -17.09 -0.09 2.80
N ILE A 92 -18.02 -0.10 1.84
CA ILE A 92 -18.36 -1.31 1.09
C ILE A 92 -17.17 -1.91 0.30
N SER A 93 -16.18 -1.09 -0.07
CA SER A 93 -14.93 -1.56 -0.70
C SER A 93 -14.13 -2.51 0.19
N ASN A 94 -14.33 -2.45 1.50
CA ASN A 94 -13.53 -3.19 2.48
C ASN A 94 -14.23 -4.47 2.94
N ARG A 95 -15.54 -4.65 2.69
CA ARG A 95 -16.34 -5.77 3.25
C ARG A 95 -15.74 -7.15 3.04
N LYS A 96 -15.14 -7.43 1.89
CA LYS A 96 -14.54 -8.74 1.60
C LYS A 96 -13.17 -8.96 2.24
N GLY A 97 -12.52 -7.88 2.66
CA GLY A 97 -11.19 -7.90 3.24
C GLY A 97 -11.17 -7.62 4.74
N LEU A 98 -12.30 -7.34 5.39
CA LEU A 98 -12.32 -7.10 6.82
C LEU A 98 -12.48 -8.41 7.60
N SER A 99 -11.86 -8.44 8.76
CA SER A 99 -11.88 -9.53 9.72
C SER A 99 -11.59 -8.98 11.11
N ASP A 100 -11.77 -9.80 12.14
CA ASP A 100 -11.45 -9.43 13.50
C ASP A 100 -9.95 -9.17 13.67
N CYS A 101 -9.63 -8.04 14.27
CA CYS A 101 -8.26 -7.70 14.58
C CYS A 101 -7.79 -8.46 15.80
N PHE A 102 -6.74 -9.27 15.65
CA PHE A 102 -6.12 -10.02 16.74
C PHE A 102 -5.77 -9.15 17.97
N PHE A 103 -5.45 -7.88 17.75
CA PHE A 103 -4.92 -6.99 18.80
C PHE A 103 -6.01 -6.19 19.52
N CYS A 104 -7.09 -5.78 18.84
CA CYS A 104 -8.16 -4.98 19.44
C CYS A 104 -9.51 -5.70 19.51
N GLY A 105 -9.66 -6.86 18.88
CA GLY A 105 -10.88 -7.67 18.86
C GLY A 105 -11.95 -7.19 17.89
N ASP A 106 -11.88 -5.97 17.37
CA ASP A 106 -12.89 -5.42 16.46
C ASP A 106 -12.69 -5.89 15.01
N GLU A 107 -13.79 -6.02 14.26
CA GLU A 107 -13.84 -6.31 12.81
C GLU A 107 -13.27 -5.15 11.96
N THR A 108 -11.97 -4.94 12.06
CA THR A 108 -11.25 -3.77 11.54
C THR A 108 -9.89 -4.15 10.98
N PHE A 109 -9.57 -5.43 10.89
CA PHE A 109 -8.35 -5.91 10.26
C PHE A 109 -8.56 -6.07 8.77
N LEU A 110 -7.88 -5.23 7.99
CA LEU A 110 -7.91 -5.30 6.54
C LEU A 110 -6.89 -6.36 6.07
N LYS A 111 -7.41 -7.43 5.48
CA LYS A 111 -6.71 -8.58 4.89
C LYS A 111 -6.85 -8.55 3.37
N VAL A 112 -5.98 -7.79 2.72
CA VAL A 112 -5.83 -7.76 1.25
C VAL A 112 -4.36 -7.90 0.89
N SER A 113 -4.03 -8.33 -0.33
CA SER A 113 -2.65 -8.64 -0.75
C SER A 113 -1.63 -7.51 -0.49
N VAL A 114 -2.09 -6.26 -0.46
CA VAL A 114 -1.26 -5.06 -0.26
C VAL A 114 -1.38 -4.44 1.13
N ALA A 115 -2.32 -4.89 1.95
CA ALA A 115 -2.57 -4.37 3.29
C ALA A 115 -3.06 -5.48 4.21
N MET A 116 -2.29 -5.70 5.26
CA MET A 116 -2.50 -6.70 6.31
C MET A 116 -2.33 -5.97 7.64
N PHE A 117 -3.26 -5.08 7.98
CA PHE A 117 -3.15 -4.23 9.16
C PHE A 117 -4.52 -3.83 9.70
N CYS A 118 -4.56 -3.40 10.96
CA CYS A 118 -5.76 -2.83 11.56
C CYS A 118 -6.00 -1.41 11.06
N VAL A 119 -7.27 -1.07 10.79
CA VAL A 119 -7.71 0.28 10.43
C VAL A 119 -8.44 1.03 11.55
N ASN A 120 -8.64 0.38 12.71
CA ASN A 120 -9.26 1.01 13.88
C ASN A 120 -8.33 2.08 14.47
N PRO A 121 -8.75 3.36 14.57
CA PRO A 121 -7.95 4.42 15.16
C PRO A 121 -7.48 4.15 16.59
N SER A 122 -8.26 3.39 17.36
CA SER A 122 -7.99 3.07 18.76
C SER A 122 -7.03 1.89 18.92
N CYS A 123 -6.77 1.12 17.86
CA CYS A 123 -5.90 -0.05 17.93
C CYS A 123 -4.43 0.37 18.13
N ALA A 124 -3.74 -0.35 19.02
CA ALA A 124 -2.33 -0.16 19.31
C ALA A 124 -1.42 -0.35 18.09
N HIS A 125 -1.87 -1.12 17.10
CA HIS A 125 -1.13 -1.47 15.89
C HIS A 125 -1.79 -0.92 14.60
N LEU A 126 -2.47 0.23 14.70
CA LEU A 126 -3.02 0.92 13.53
C LEU A 126 -1.96 1.08 12.43
N LEU A 127 -2.27 0.62 11.21
CA LEU A 127 -1.39 0.66 10.03
C LEU A 127 -0.05 -0.09 10.15
N GLU A 128 0.19 -0.80 11.25
CA GLU A 128 1.38 -1.65 11.35
C GLU A 128 1.11 -2.94 10.59
N ARG A 129 2.04 -3.31 9.71
CA ARG A 129 1.90 -4.53 8.92
C ARG A 129 2.04 -5.75 9.81
N VAL A 130 1.04 -6.62 9.73
CA VAL A 130 0.94 -7.87 10.46
C VAL A 130 1.04 -9.02 9.48
N VAL A 131 1.78 -10.05 9.86
CA VAL A 131 1.93 -11.30 9.13
C VAL A 131 1.64 -12.48 10.04
N GLU A 132 1.56 -13.66 9.42
CA GLU A 132 1.41 -14.90 10.17
C GLU A 132 2.69 -15.17 10.95
N CYS A 133 2.55 -15.46 12.25
CA CYS A 133 3.68 -15.87 13.07
C CYS A 133 4.16 -17.24 12.59
N PHE A 134 5.46 -17.37 12.34
CA PHE A 134 6.06 -18.65 11.96
C PHE A 134 5.79 -19.78 12.97
N HIS A 135 5.68 -19.45 14.26
CA HIS A 135 5.57 -20.43 15.34
C HIS A 135 4.15 -20.88 15.65
N CYS A 136 3.19 -19.95 15.69
CA CYS A 136 1.80 -20.28 16.04
C CYS A 136 0.82 -20.19 14.86
N GLY A 137 1.28 -19.76 13.68
CA GLY A 137 0.45 -19.59 12.48
C GLY A 137 -0.57 -18.44 12.55
N GLN A 138 -0.68 -17.75 13.68
CA GLN A 138 -1.68 -16.69 13.85
C GLN A 138 -1.22 -15.37 13.23
N LEU A 139 -2.16 -14.61 12.66
CA LEU A 139 -1.98 -13.22 12.19
C LEU A 139 -1.83 -12.24 13.37
N SER A 140 -0.72 -12.38 14.09
CA SER A 140 -0.40 -11.64 15.31
C SER A 140 1.05 -11.16 15.33
N PHE A 141 1.81 -11.40 14.25
CA PHE A 141 3.22 -11.03 14.18
C PHE A 141 3.36 -9.66 13.51
N VAL A 142 3.82 -8.68 14.27
CA VAL A 142 4.00 -7.30 13.78
C VAL A 142 5.38 -7.19 13.13
N GLU A 143 5.44 -6.92 11.82
CA GLU A 143 6.72 -6.90 11.08
C GLU A 143 7.69 -5.84 11.61
N SER A 144 7.20 -4.63 11.93
CA SER A 144 8.03 -3.53 12.43
C SER A 144 8.57 -3.77 13.84
N ALA A 145 7.77 -4.39 14.72
CA ALA A 145 8.18 -4.74 16.07
C ALA A 145 9.01 -6.04 16.12
N GLY A 146 8.85 -6.90 15.11
CA GLY A 146 9.51 -8.19 15.00
C GLY A 146 9.06 -9.19 16.05
N CYS A 147 7.81 -9.13 16.53
CA CYS A 147 7.32 -10.03 17.58
C CYS A 147 5.87 -10.47 17.37
N CYS A 148 5.53 -11.62 17.96
CA CYS A 148 4.18 -12.16 18.03
C CYS A 148 3.47 -11.63 19.29
N GLU A 149 2.25 -11.12 19.14
CA GLU A 149 1.41 -10.68 20.28
C GLU A 149 0.40 -11.73 20.73
N ASN A 150 0.45 -12.96 20.19
CA ASN A 150 -0.38 -14.05 20.71
C ASN A 150 0.18 -14.59 22.03
N GLY A 151 -0.58 -14.44 23.12
CA GLY A 151 -0.19 -14.91 24.47
C GLY A 151 0.03 -16.42 24.56
N ASP A 152 -0.61 -17.21 23.70
CA ASP A 152 -0.44 -18.68 23.66
C ASP A 152 0.77 -19.11 22.82
N CYS A 153 1.47 -18.17 22.20
CA CYS A 153 2.66 -18.46 21.40
C CYS A 153 3.89 -18.61 22.31
N ALA A 154 4.70 -19.66 22.09
CA ALA A 154 5.98 -19.84 22.77
C ALA A 154 6.97 -18.67 22.55
N PHE A 155 6.75 -17.86 21.51
CA PHE A 155 7.54 -16.68 21.17
C PHE A 155 6.76 -15.37 21.39
N TYR A 156 5.78 -15.36 22.30
CA TYR A 156 5.05 -14.17 22.70
C TYR A 156 6.00 -13.07 23.16
N LYS A 157 5.91 -11.89 22.53
CA LYS A 157 6.77 -10.71 22.78
C LYS A 157 8.27 -10.95 22.66
N VAL A 158 8.70 -12.08 22.09
CA VAL A 158 10.10 -12.33 21.78
C VAL A 158 10.44 -11.58 20.51
N ARG A 159 11.44 -10.68 20.57
CA ARG A 159 11.92 -9.96 19.38
C ARG A 159 12.71 -10.89 18.47
N MET A 160 12.34 -10.91 17.21
CA MET A 160 12.89 -11.72 16.14
C MET A 160 13.23 -10.85 14.93
N VAL A 161 14.23 -11.28 14.17
CA VAL A 161 14.67 -10.66 12.92
C VAL A 161 14.76 -11.70 11.82
N LEU A 162 14.92 -11.23 10.59
CA LEU A 162 15.10 -12.07 9.43
C LEU A 162 16.37 -12.92 9.59
N CYS A 163 16.20 -14.24 9.55
CA CYS A 163 17.31 -15.17 9.40
C CYS A 163 17.82 -15.13 7.96
N LYS A 164 19.12 -14.90 7.77
CA LYS A 164 19.72 -14.82 6.43
C LYS A 164 19.73 -16.16 5.70
N SER A 165 19.78 -17.27 6.43
CA SER A 165 19.90 -18.61 5.86
C SER A 165 18.56 -19.17 5.39
N CYS A 166 17.48 -19.00 6.17
CA CYS A 166 16.14 -19.49 5.76
C CYS A 166 15.20 -18.39 5.24
N GLY A 167 15.61 -17.11 5.27
CA GLY A 167 14.80 -16.00 4.78
C GLY A 167 13.49 -15.75 5.55
N ARG A 168 13.37 -16.25 6.78
CA ARG A 168 12.17 -16.12 7.63
C ARG A 168 12.47 -15.31 8.89
N MET A 169 11.45 -14.69 9.49
CA MET A 169 11.55 -13.92 10.75
C MET A 169 11.67 -14.87 11.95
N THR A 170 12.81 -15.55 12.06
CA THR A 170 13.04 -16.65 13.01
C THR A 170 14.30 -16.50 13.84
N LYS A 171 15.13 -15.48 13.59
CA LYS A 171 16.35 -15.27 14.37
C LYS A 171 16.05 -14.44 15.61
N VAL A 172 16.31 -14.96 16.81
CA VAL A 172 16.04 -14.24 18.07
C VAL A 172 17.00 -13.07 18.25
N ALA A 173 16.46 -11.88 18.52
CA ALA A 173 17.21 -10.64 18.61
C ALA A 173 17.27 -10.04 20.04
N GLY A 174 16.48 -10.56 20.98
CA GLY A 174 16.55 -10.13 22.39
C GLY A 174 17.76 -10.74 23.10
N LYS A 175 18.70 -9.90 23.59
CA LYS A 175 19.92 -10.34 24.29
C LYS A 175 19.62 -11.11 25.58
N ASP A 176 18.50 -10.80 26.21
CA ASP A 176 18.06 -11.43 27.47
C ASP A 176 17.40 -12.80 27.24
N HIS A 177 17.18 -13.20 25.98
CA HIS A 177 16.55 -14.47 25.63
C HIS A 177 17.61 -15.59 25.55
N PRO A 178 17.36 -16.79 26.11
CA PRO A 178 18.33 -17.90 26.08
C PRO A 178 18.80 -18.32 24.68
N GLN A 179 17.93 -18.10 23.68
CA GLN A 179 18.22 -18.41 22.28
C GLN A 179 18.75 -17.21 21.48
N TYR A 180 19.22 -16.15 22.14
CA TYR A 180 19.73 -14.95 21.47
C TYR A 180 20.71 -15.29 20.34
N GLY A 181 20.49 -14.69 19.17
CA GLY A 181 21.32 -14.87 18.00
C GLY A 181 21.07 -16.18 17.23
N ARG A 182 20.23 -17.10 17.74
CA ARG A 182 19.92 -18.37 17.09
C ARG A 182 18.67 -18.28 16.23
N CYS A 183 18.65 -19.07 15.16
CA CYS A 183 17.44 -19.30 14.37
C CYS A 183 16.55 -20.30 15.09
N SER A 184 15.25 -20.02 15.21
CA SER A 184 14.26 -20.91 15.80
C SER A 184 13.61 -21.87 14.79
N ASN A 185 13.97 -21.77 13.51
CA ASN A 185 13.50 -22.68 12.47
C ASN A 185 14.33 -23.97 12.50
N PRO A 186 13.75 -25.14 12.83
CA PRO A 186 14.50 -26.41 12.90
C PRO A 186 15.05 -26.85 11.54
N ASP A 187 14.43 -26.44 10.43
CA ASP A 187 14.86 -26.77 9.07
C ASP A 187 15.99 -25.87 8.56
N CYS A 188 16.50 -24.95 9.39
CA CYS A 188 17.53 -24.00 9.00
C CYS A 188 18.92 -24.54 9.33
N GLY A 189 19.87 -24.49 8.38
CA GLY A 189 21.26 -24.89 8.62
C GLY A 189 21.91 -24.14 9.80
N ASP A 190 21.62 -22.85 9.96
CA ASP A 190 22.06 -22.03 11.11
C ASP A 190 21.47 -22.45 12.47
N TYR A 191 20.50 -23.36 12.52
CA TYR A 191 19.96 -23.89 13.77
C TYR A 191 21.03 -24.67 14.55
N PHE A 192 21.90 -25.39 13.84
CA PHE A 192 22.93 -26.28 14.41
C PHE A 192 24.35 -25.67 14.43
N LEU A 193 24.64 -24.65 13.60
CA LEU A 193 25.99 -24.10 13.39
C LEU A 193 26.65 -23.36 14.59
N GLN A 194 26.09 -23.44 15.80
CA GLN A 194 26.71 -22.89 17.01
C GLN A 194 26.73 -23.83 18.23
N SER A 195 26.06 -24.98 18.20
CA SER A 195 26.37 -26.04 19.19
C SER A 195 27.75 -26.62 18.97
N ASP A 196 28.23 -26.61 17.71
CA ASP A 196 29.43 -27.32 17.29
C ASP A 196 30.67 -26.41 17.21
N ARG A 197 30.62 -25.20 17.79
CA ARG A 197 31.77 -24.25 17.82
C ARG A 197 32.61 -24.31 19.09
N GLN A 198 32.34 -25.26 19.99
CA GLN A 198 33.25 -25.56 21.10
C GLN A 198 34.26 -26.66 20.76
N ASP A 199 34.06 -27.43 19.70
CA ASP A 199 34.97 -28.49 19.30
C ASP A 199 35.32 -28.37 17.81
N GLU A 200 36.62 -28.46 17.52
CA GLU A 200 37.23 -28.67 16.20
C GLU A 200 37.51 -27.43 15.31
N GLU A 201 38.69 -26.85 15.59
CA GLU A 201 39.68 -26.64 14.54
C GLU A 201 39.82 -27.92 13.68
N ALA A 202 39.53 -27.84 12.38
CA ALA A 202 40.45 -28.24 11.32
C ALA A 202 39.78 -28.28 9.94
N THR A 203 40.56 -27.81 8.96
CA THR A 203 40.57 -28.22 7.56
C THR A 203 39.68 -27.52 6.54
N THR A 204 40.38 -27.15 5.47
CA THR A 204 40.04 -26.42 4.27
C THR A 204 39.27 -27.20 3.21
N THR A 205 38.76 -26.41 2.25
CA THR A 205 38.57 -26.65 0.81
C THR A 205 37.30 -27.34 0.26
N SER A 206 36.71 -26.63 -0.72
CA SER A 206 36.34 -27.08 -2.07
C SER A 206 34.87 -27.34 -2.45
N SER A 207 34.37 -26.44 -3.31
CA SER A 207 33.66 -26.66 -4.60
C SER A 207 32.21 -27.19 -4.64
N GLY A 208 31.40 -26.55 -5.50
CA GLY A 208 30.32 -27.24 -6.23
C GLY A 208 28.99 -26.49 -6.38
N ARG A 209 28.74 -25.90 -7.56
CA ARG A 209 27.46 -25.34 -8.06
C ARG A 209 26.30 -26.36 -8.06
N ARG A 210 25.06 -25.90 -7.82
CA ARG A 210 23.96 -25.80 -8.83
C ARG A 210 22.68 -25.13 -8.29
N LEU A 211 22.01 -24.47 -9.23
CA LEU A 211 20.85 -23.60 -9.17
C LEU A 211 19.50 -24.35 -9.27
N CYS A 212 18.44 -23.73 -8.75
CA CYS A 212 17.06 -23.59 -9.27
C CYS A 212 16.25 -22.90 -8.14
N GLY A 213 15.80 -21.64 -8.17
CA GLY A 213 15.22 -20.78 -9.24
C GLY A 213 13.72 -20.61 -8.93
N ASP A 214 13.03 -19.48 -9.02
CA ASP A 214 13.34 -18.05 -9.19
C ASP A 214 12.06 -17.29 -8.76
N THR A 215 12.18 -16.08 -8.21
CA THR A 215 11.07 -15.11 -8.15
C THR A 215 11.57 -13.81 -8.77
N VAL A 216 11.01 -13.44 -9.93
CA VAL A 216 11.43 -12.26 -10.69
C VAL A 216 10.65 -11.03 -10.25
N ALA A 217 11.39 -9.95 -9.98
CA ALA A 217 10.91 -8.60 -9.74
C ALA A 217 10.68 -7.83 -11.05
N ILE A 218 9.77 -6.84 -11.04
CA ILE A 218 9.60 -5.88 -12.14
C ILE A 218 9.89 -4.46 -11.60
N PRO A 219 10.88 -3.72 -12.14
CA PRO A 219 11.13 -2.31 -11.81
C PRO A 219 10.18 -1.34 -12.52
N ILE A 220 9.96 -0.17 -11.90
CA ILE A 220 9.11 0.92 -12.37
C ILE A 220 10.00 2.00 -12.99
N GLU A 221 9.92 2.19 -14.30
CA GLU A 221 10.47 3.35 -15.00
C GLU A 221 9.53 3.73 -16.14
N THR A 222 8.66 4.73 -15.92
CA THR A 222 8.20 5.76 -16.89
C THR A 222 6.99 6.54 -16.33
N LEU A 223 7.25 7.56 -15.51
CA LEU A 223 6.32 8.68 -15.30
C LEU A 223 7.13 9.96 -15.11
N HIS A 224 7.79 10.39 -16.18
CA HIS A 224 8.22 11.78 -16.35
C HIS A 224 7.99 12.17 -17.81
N SER A 225 7.42 13.37 -18.00
CA SER A 225 6.92 14.00 -19.25
C SER A 225 5.44 13.64 -19.50
N ALA A 226 4.46 14.54 -19.50
CA ALA A 226 4.46 15.93 -19.91
C ALA A 226 3.64 16.83 -18.98
N SER A 227 4.25 17.98 -18.67
CA SER A 227 3.62 19.24 -18.28
C SER A 227 3.68 20.14 -19.52
N ALA A 228 2.67 21.00 -19.69
CA ALA A 228 2.42 21.95 -20.79
C ALA A 228 1.84 21.27 -22.05
N GLU A 229 0.76 21.74 -22.69
CA GLU A 229 0.30 23.12 -22.91
C GLU A 229 -1.24 23.32 -22.88
N GLN A 230 -1.61 24.60 -22.96
CA GLN A 230 -2.87 25.34 -22.80
C GLN A 230 -4.14 24.89 -23.56
N GLU A 231 -5.31 25.15 -22.95
CA GLU A 231 -6.46 26.00 -23.41
C GLU A 231 -7.25 25.39 -24.59
N GLU A 232 -8.58 25.31 -24.62
CA GLU A 232 -9.54 26.41 -24.48
C GLU A 232 -10.97 25.83 -24.33
N ILE A 233 -11.85 26.62 -23.72
CA ILE A 233 -13.26 26.31 -23.44
C ILE A 233 -14.10 26.58 -24.69
N PHE A 234 -15.06 25.71 -25.04
CA PHE A 234 -16.31 26.16 -25.66
C PHE A 234 -17.52 25.43 -25.10
N VAL A 235 -18.47 26.23 -24.63
CA VAL A 235 -19.81 25.89 -24.16
C VAL A 235 -20.75 25.83 -25.37
N GLY A 236 -21.64 24.83 -25.40
CA GLY A 236 -22.76 24.79 -26.34
C GLY A 236 -23.70 23.62 -26.05
N GLU A 237 -24.83 23.91 -25.40
CA GLU A 237 -25.95 22.98 -25.26
C GLU A 237 -26.88 23.03 -26.51
N VAL A 238 -27.65 21.95 -26.68
CA VAL A 238 -29.04 21.87 -27.20
C VAL A 238 -29.29 21.36 -28.66
N LYS A 239 -30.07 20.25 -28.71
CA LYS A 239 -31.04 19.77 -29.74
C LYS A 239 -30.52 19.14 -31.04
N GLU A 240 -31.22 18.25 -31.74
CA GLU A 240 -32.37 17.32 -31.60
C GLU A 240 -32.34 16.48 -32.91
N GLN A 241 -32.73 15.19 -32.88
CA GLN A 241 -33.35 14.37 -33.97
C GLN A 241 -32.76 14.38 -35.42
N GLY A 242 -32.62 13.27 -36.15
CA GLY A 242 -33.07 11.90 -35.98
C GLY A 242 -32.72 11.00 -37.19
N GLN A 243 -32.94 9.70 -36.98
CA GLN A 243 -33.24 8.62 -37.93
C GLN A 243 -32.47 8.47 -39.26
N ALA A 244 -31.75 7.35 -39.40
CA ALA A 244 -32.04 6.33 -40.42
C ALA A 244 -31.37 5.00 -40.05
N GLN A 245 -32.12 3.93 -40.27
CA GLN A 245 -31.89 2.57 -39.82
C GLN A 245 -31.34 1.75 -40.99
N GLU A 246 -30.13 1.20 -40.88
CA GLU A 246 -29.74 0.01 -41.65
C GLU A 246 -29.17 -1.05 -40.70
N LYS A 247 -29.86 -2.18 -40.68
CA LYS A 247 -29.49 -3.39 -39.94
C LYS A 247 -28.28 -4.02 -40.63
N SER A 248 -27.14 -3.99 -39.95
CA SER A 248 -26.13 -5.03 -40.11
C SER A 248 -25.75 -5.50 -38.71
N SER A 249 -26.17 -6.73 -38.39
CA SER A 249 -25.81 -7.40 -37.16
C SER A 249 -24.30 -7.68 -37.16
N ASN A 250 -23.53 -6.78 -36.58
CA ASN A 250 -22.24 -7.14 -36.04
C ASN A 250 -22.36 -7.03 -34.53
N ASP A 251 -22.42 -8.20 -33.88
CA ASP A 251 -22.22 -8.34 -32.45
C ASP A 251 -20.99 -7.51 -32.05
N LEU A 252 -21.25 -6.37 -31.40
CA LEU A 252 -20.22 -5.55 -30.76
C LEU A 252 -19.73 -6.30 -29.52
N THR A 253 -18.99 -7.39 -29.73
CA THR A 253 -18.06 -7.87 -28.71
C THR A 253 -17.13 -6.71 -28.38
N PRO A 254 -17.06 -6.26 -27.11
CA PRO A 254 -16.17 -5.17 -26.72
C PRO A 254 -14.73 -5.59 -27.04
N VAL A 255 -14.12 -4.92 -28.03
CA VAL A 255 -12.73 -5.15 -28.41
C VAL A 255 -11.85 -4.36 -27.45
N LEU A 256 -11.26 -5.07 -26.49
CA LEU A 256 -10.26 -4.49 -25.58
C LEU A 256 -8.93 -4.42 -26.35
N ARG A 257 -8.48 -3.19 -26.68
CA ARG A 257 -7.14 -2.96 -27.25
C ARG A 257 -6.13 -2.98 -26.11
N ILE A 258 -5.24 -3.97 -26.12
CA ILE A 258 -4.12 -4.06 -25.19
C ILE A 258 -2.86 -3.96 -26.02
N GLU A 259 -2.08 -2.91 -25.80
CA GLU A 259 -0.72 -2.82 -26.29
C GLU A 259 0.17 -3.70 -25.43
N VAL A 260 0.79 -4.71 -26.05
CA VAL A 260 1.62 -5.69 -25.35
C VAL A 260 3.06 -5.53 -25.83
N VAL A 261 3.94 -5.08 -24.95
CA VAL A 261 5.36 -4.92 -25.24
C VAL A 261 6.08 -6.23 -24.95
N GLY A 262 6.72 -6.82 -25.96
CA GLY A 262 7.57 -8.02 -25.83
C GLY A 262 6.82 -9.32 -25.50
N ASP A 263 7.48 -10.22 -24.76
CA ASP A 263 7.03 -11.60 -24.50
C ASP A 263 5.79 -11.72 -23.59
N ALA A 264 5.23 -10.59 -23.14
CA ALA A 264 4.05 -10.53 -22.27
C ALA A 264 2.77 -11.09 -22.92
N LEU A 265 2.76 -11.29 -24.25
CA LEU A 265 1.63 -11.86 -24.98
C LEU A 265 1.40 -13.34 -24.64
N ALA A 266 2.48 -14.11 -24.47
CA ALA A 266 2.39 -15.53 -24.13
C ALA A 266 1.77 -15.70 -22.73
N TRP A 267 2.22 -14.89 -21.77
CA TRP A 267 1.68 -14.84 -20.42
C TRP A 267 0.19 -14.46 -20.42
N LEU A 268 -0.20 -13.42 -21.16
CA LEU A 268 -1.59 -12.94 -21.21
C LEU A 268 -2.54 -14.01 -21.76
N LYS A 269 -2.13 -14.74 -22.81
CA LYS A 269 -2.92 -15.84 -23.38
C LYS A 269 -3.14 -16.97 -22.37
N ASP A 270 -2.10 -17.31 -21.60
CA ASP A 270 -2.19 -18.37 -20.58
C ASP A 270 -3.07 -17.97 -19.40
N GLU A 271 -3.00 -16.72 -18.95
CA GLU A 271 -3.86 -16.21 -17.88
C GLU A 271 -5.34 -16.14 -18.30
N LEU A 272 -5.62 -15.77 -19.55
CA LEU A 272 -6.99 -15.79 -20.09
C LEU A 272 -7.54 -17.22 -20.20
N ARG A 273 -6.71 -18.19 -20.58
CA ARG A 273 -7.08 -19.61 -20.61
C ARG A 273 -7.36 -20.13 -19.20
N ARG A 274 -6.51 -19.82 -18.22
CA ARG A 274 -6.68 -20.21 -16.80
C ARG A 274 -8.00 -19.71 -16.21
N ARG A 275 -8.45 -18.52 -16.63
CA ARG A 275 -9.70 -17.92 -16.16
C ARG A 275 -10.93 -18.29 -17.00
N GLY A 276 -10.78 -19.13 -18.02
CA GLY A 276 -11.88 -19.52 -18.91
C GLY A 276 -12.42 -18.40 -19.80
N LEU A 277 -11.66 -17.32 -19.98
CA LEU A 277 -12.06 -16.12 -20.72
C LEU A 277 -11.60 -16.13 -22.19
N SER A 278 -10.90 -17.17 -22.61
CA SER A 278 -10.34 -17.31 -23.97
C SER A 278 -11.40 -17.40 -25.08
N SER A 279 -12.66 -17.72 -24.73
CA SER A 279 -13.80 -17.74 -25.66
C SER A 279 -14.53 -16.39 -25.76
N VAL A 280 -14.29 -15.49 -24.81
CA VAL A 280 -14.99 -14.19 -24.69
C VAL A 280 -14.12 -13.04 -25.18
N ILE A 281 -12.80 -13.15 -25.03
CA ILE A 281 -11.84 -12.09 -25.33
C ILE A 281 -10.92 -12.55 -26.46
N ARG A 282 -11.05 -11.93 -27.64
CA ARG A 282 -10.09 -12.08 -28.75
C ARG A 282 -9.02 -11.01 -28.63
N VAL A 283 -7.76 -11.42 -28.45
CA VAL A 283 -6.60 -10.53 -28.45
C VAL A 283 -6.08 -10.42 -29.88
N ARG A 284 -6.16 -9.21 -30.46
CA ARG A 284 -5.54 -8.89 -31.75
C ARG A 284 -4.28 -8.07 -31.47
N VAL A 285 -3.14 -8.50 -32.02
CA VAL A 285 -1.86 -7.80 -31.90
C VAL A 285 -1.57 -7.16 -33.25
N GLU A 286 -1.47 -5.84 -33.26
CA GLU A 286 -1.02 -5.06 -34.41
C GLU A 286 0.38 -4.58 -34.07
N PHE A 287 1.36 -4.93 -34.91
CA PHE A 287 2.72 -4.43 -34.76
C PHE A 287 2.75 -3.07 -35.45
N ALA A 288 3.12 -2.02 -34.71
CA ALA A 288 3.42 -0.73 -35.33
C ALA A 288 4.66 -0.93 -36.21
N GLU A 289 4.52 -0.67 -37.51
CA GLU A 289 5.69 -0.54 -38.39
C GLU A 289 6.48 0.68 -37.90
N PRO A 290 7.82 0.57 -37.74
CA PRO A 290 8.62 1.72 -37.35
C PRO A 290 8.57 2.79 -38.45
N ASP A 291 8.25 4.04 -38.06
CA ASP A 291 8.35 5.19 -38.94
C ASP A 291 9.82 5.44 -39.32
N ASP A 292 10.22 4.98 -40.51
CA ASP A 292 11.54 5.20 -41.12
C ASP A 292 11.68 6.65 -41.66
N ASP A 293 11.54 7.67 -40.80
CA ASP A 293 11.54 9.08 -41.26
C ASP A 293 12.59 9.98 -40.58
N TRP A 294 13.71 9.41 -40.13
CA TRP A 294 14.86 10.18 -39.60
C TRP A 294 16.20 9.92 -40.29
N ALA A 295 16.17 9.47 -41.56
CA ALA A 295 17.37 9.27 -42.36
C ALA A 295 17.25 9.90 -43.75
N ASP A 296 17.04 11.22 -43.83
CA ASP A 296 17.59 12.05 -44.90
C ASP A 296 17.34 13.53 -44.62
N GLY A 297 18.39 14.29 -44.32
CA GLY A 297 18.22 15.72 -44.08
C GLY A 297 19.44 16.49 -43.60
N LEU A 298 20.66 15.96 -43.74
CA LEU A 298 21.90 16.73 -43.52
C LEU A 298 22.98 16.28 -44.50
N ASP A 299 22.74 16.47 -45.80
CA ASP A 299 23.83 16.78 -46.73
C ASP A 299 23.32 17.37 -48.06
N LYS A 300 23.74 18.61 -48.32
CA LYS A 300 23.86 19.31 -49.63
C LYS A 300 22.51 19.67 -50.30
N VAL A 301 22.25 20.94 -50.58
CA VAL A 301 22.74 21.69 -51.75
C VAL A 301 22.24 23.16 -51.56
N LYS A 302 22.98 24.21 -51.89
CA LYS A 302 23.82 24.25 -53.09
C LYS A 302 23.03 24.79 -54.28
#